data_AF-T1CL33-F1
#
_entry.id   AF-T1CL33-F1
#
_cell.length_a   1.000
_cell.length_b   1.000
_cell.length_c   1.000
_cell.angle_alpha   90.00
_cell.angle_beta   90.00
_cell.angle_gamma   90.00
#
_symmetry.space_group_name_H-M   'P 1'
#
loop_
_entity.id
_entity.type
_entity.pdbx_description
1 polymer ?
#
loop_
_entity_poly.entity_id
_entity_poly.type
_entity_poly.pdbx_seq_one_letter_code
_entity_poly.pdbx_strand_id
1 'polypeptide(L)'
;MPRLIELVDARRVPSTPMMTIYVDPKVKGDAEAVQRIALRIEVTNVPDVATVGTIVEELKVVVAPQPALMRARGVTRDELEQALRDGLDVRLFEMRSGSGSGEGRTLEIRAKETVSGAAKTKKEEAIEEMPFKQLLLASESAKSVRIKGVPGIKRALIKKESEEYVIYTEGSNLDGVLS
;
A
#
# COMPACT_ATOMS: atom_id res chain seq x y z
N MET A 1 16.19 -18.21 20.55
CA MET A 1 16.98 -19.07 19.62
C MET A 1 16.51 -19.11 18.15
N PRO A 2 15.35 -18.57 17.71
CA PRO A 2 15.01 -18.59 16.27
C PRO A 2 16.02 -17.85 15.37
N ARG A 3 16.50 -16.67 15.79
CA ARG A 3 17.42 -15.83 15.01
C ARG A 3 18.77 -16.48 14.72
N LEU A 4 19.32 -17.23 15.68
CA LEU A 4 20.62 -17.88 15.52
C LEU A 4 20.54 -19.00 14.48
N ILE A 5 19.44 -19.76 14.49
CA ILE A 5 19.16 -20.79 13.49
C ILE A 5 19.02 -20.15 12.10
N GLU A 6 18.31 -19.02 11.97
CA GLU A 6 18.19 -18.32 10.68
C GLU A 6 19.53 -17.89 10.09
N LEU A 7 20.48 -17.48 10.95
CA LEU A 7 21.84 -17.12 10.55
C LEU A 7 22.66 -18.34 10.14
N VAL A 8 22.58 -19.43 10.92
CA VAL A 8 23.28 -20.69 10.63
C VAL A 8 22.76 -21.34 9.35
N ASP A 9 21.45 -21.30 9.12
CA ASP A 9 20.78 -21.82 7.93
C ASP A 9 20.94 -20.90 6.69
N ALA A 10 21.59 -19.75 6.83
CA ALA A 10 21.78 -18.75 5.77
C ALA A 10 20.47 -18.39 5.04
N ARG A 11 19.39 -18.13 5.80
CA ARG A 11 18.09 -17.80 5.19
C ARG A 11 18.18 -16.52 4.37
N ARG A 12 17.60 -16.56 3.16
CA ARG A 12 17.57 -15.40 2.24
C ARG A 12 16.84 -14.19 2.80
N VAL A 13 15.74 -14.40 3.54
CA VAL A 13 14.98 -13.34 4.21
C VAL A 13 14.73 -13.78 5.66
N PRO A 14 15.17 -13.01 6.67
CA PRO A 14 14.93 -13.32 8.07
C PRO A 14 13.45 -13.11 8.41
N SER A 15 12.98 -13.74 9.49
CA SER A 15 11.55 -13.67 9.86
C SER A 15 11.11 -12.25 10.29
N THR A 16 12.01 -11.48 10.89
CA THR A 16 11.78 -10.06 11.26
C THR A 16 12.94 -9.19 10.75
N PRO A 17 12.92 -8.80 9.47
CA PRO A 17 13.91 -7.90 8.92
C PRO A 17 13.80 -6.52 9.58
N MET A 18 14.95 -5.91 9.86
CA MET A 18 15.03 -4.57 10.42
C MET A 18 16.33 -3.91 9.95
N MET A 19 16.32 -2.59 9.83
CA MET A 19 17.52 -1.80 9.53
C MET A 19 17.65 -0.66 10.53
N THR A 20 18.90 -0.30 10.81
CA THR A 20 19.26 0.93 11.51
C THR A 20 19.90 1.85 10.50
N ILE A 21 19.22 2.94 10.16
CA ILE A 21 19.65 3.90 9.15
C ILE A 21 20.19 5.13 9.89
N TYR A 22 21.49 5.37 9.68
CA TYR A 22 22.15 6.59 10.11
C TYR A 22 22.02 7.64 9.01
N VAL A 23 21.70 8.87 9.40
CA VAL A 23 21.55 9.99 8.48
C VAL A 23 22.87 10.71 8.28
N ASP A 24 23.00 11.46 7.18
CA ASP A 24 24.21 12.24 6.89
C ASP A 24 24.50 13.25 8.03
N PRO A 25 25.79 13.46 8.40
CA PRO A 25 26.17 14.40 9.45
C PRO A 25 25.60 15.82 9.29
N LYS A 26 25.25 16.24 8.07
CA LYS A 26 24.64 17.57 7.79
C LYS A 26 23.21 17.70 8.31
N VAL A 27 22.46 16.60 8.39
CA VAL A 27 21.04 16.58 8.79
C VAL A 27 20.81 15.89 10.14
N LYS A 28 21.86 15.39 10.78
CA LYS A 28 21.78 14.61 12.04
C LYS A 28 21.10 15.31 13.21
N GLY A 29 21.10 16.65 13.21
CA GLY A 29 20.48 17.49 14.25
C GLY A 29 19.12 18.07 13.86
N ASP A 30 18.70 17.92 12.60
CA ASP A 30 17.43 18.46 12.10
C ASP A 30 16.35 17.38 12.16
N ALA A 31 15.48 17.49 13.18
CA ALA A 31 14.38 16.57 13.38
C ALA A 31 13.39 16.55 12.21
N GLU A 32 13.12 17.71 11.58
CA GLU A 32 12.18 17.80 10.48
C GLU A 32 12.74 17.16 9.21
N ALA A 33 14.02 17.37 8.91
CA ALA A 33 14.68 16.72 7.79
C ALA A 33 14.66 15.19 7.93
N VAL A 34 14.98 14.69 9.13
CA VAL A 34 14.96 13.24 9.41
C VAL A 34 13.53 12.69 9.33
N GLN A 35 12.54 13.46 9.78
CA GLN A 35 11.13 13.08 9.64
C GLN A 35 10.69 12.98 8.18
N ARG A 36 11.11 13.91 7.32
CA ARG A 36 10.85 13.83 5.88
C ARG A 36 11.49 12.59 5.25
N ILE A 37 12.72 12.25 5.66
CA ILE A 37 13.40 11.03 5.18
C ILE A 37 12.64 9.78 5.64
N ALA A 38 12.26 9.71 6.91
CA ALA A 38 11.50 8.60 7.48
C ALA A 38 10.17 8.38 6.75
N LEU A 39 9.42 9.47 6.50
CA LEU A 39 8.17 9.40 5.72
C LEU A 39 8.40 8.89 4.29
N ARG A 40 9.52 9.27 3.67
CA ARG A 40 9.83 8.90 2.29
C ARG A 40 10.26 7.45 2.14
N ILE A 41 10.89 6.87 3.17
CA ILE A 41 11.27 5.45 3.15
C ILE A 41 10.12 4.53 3.58
N GLU A 42 9.23 5.00 4.46
CA GLU A 42 8.08 4.22 4.92
C GLU A 42 7.11 3.97 3.75
N VAL A 43 6.78 2.70 3.53
CA VAL A 43 5.78 2.33 2.54
C VAL A 43 4.42 2.87 2.95
N THR A 44 3.75 3.55 2.02
CA THR A 44 2.38 4.01 2.22
C THR A 44 1.48 3.29 1.22
N ASN A 45 0.56 2.48 1.74
CA ASN A 45 -0.44 1.77 0.95
C ASN A 45 -1.79 2.49 1.01
N VAL A 46 -2.73 2.06 0.18
CA VAL A 46 -4.10 2.63 0.17
C VAL A 46 -4.78 2.59 1.56
N PRO A 47 -4.70 1.51 2.35
CA PRO A 47 -5.31 1.46 3.68
C PRO A 47 -4.74 2.48 4.68
N ASP A 48 -3.50 2.97 4.47
CA ASP A 48 -2.87 3.95 5.34
C ASP A 48 -3.41 5.38 5.13
N VAL A 49 -4.12 5.62 4.01
CA VAL A 49 -4.62 6.94 3.63
C VAL A 49 -6.12 6.97 3.30
N ALA A 50 -6.73 5.81 3.05
CA ALA A 50 -8.12 5.70 2.63
C ALA A 50 -8.80 4.47 3.23
N THR A 51 -10.11 4.58 3.45
CA THR A 51 -10.95 3.45 3.85
C THR A 51 -11.41 2.70 2.62
N VAL A 52 -11.11 1.41 2.54
CA VAL A 52 -11.58 0.52 1.47
C VAL A 52 -12.82 -0.22 1.95
N GLY A 53 -13.97 0.08 1.34
CA GLY A 53 -15.24 -0.60 1.57
C GLY A 53 -15.66 -1.41 0.34
N THR A 54 -16.46 -2.44 0.55
CA THR A 54 -17.04 -3.27 -0.52
C THR A 54 -18.56 -3.17 -0.43
N ILE A 55 -19.20 -2.82 -1.54
CA ILE A 55 -20.66 -2.78 -1.67
C ILE A 55 -21.05 -4.00 -2.53
N VAL A 56 -21.74 -4.94 -1.89
CA VAL A 56 -22.07 -6.23 -2.48
C VAL A 56 -23.19 -6.11 -3.49
N GLU A 57 -24.17 -5.24 -3.20
CA GLU A 57 -25.36 -5.00 -4.01
C GLU A 57 -25.03 -4.47 -5.41
N GLU A 58 -23.98 -3.64 -5.49
CA GLU A 58 -23.51 -3.03 -6.74
C GLU A 58 -22.22 -3.68 -7.26
N LEU A 59 -21.70 -4.72 -6.58
CA LEU A 59 -20.42 -5.37 -6.87
C LEU A 59 -19.28 -4.35 -7.13
N LYS A 60 -19.16 -3.36 -6.24
CA LYS A 60 -18.15 -2.30 -6.35
C LYS A 60 -17.32 -2.18 -5.07
N VAL A 61 -16.04 -1.87 -5.26
CA VAL A 61 -15.15 -1.47 -4.16
C VAL A 61 -15.11 0.05 -4.12
N VAL A 62 -15.37 0.62 -2.96
CA VAL A 62 -15.31 2.06 -2.72
C VAL A 62 -14.09 2.38 -1.89
N VAL A 63 -13.21 3.21 -2.42
CA VAL A 63 -12.07 3.76 -1.70
C VAL A 63 -12.44 5.18 -1.31
N ALA A 64 -12.58 5.43 -0.01
CA ALA A 64 -12.89 6.73 0.56
C ALA A 64 -11.61 7.35 1.16
N PRO A 65 -10.99 8.33 0.48
CA PRO A 65 -9.78 9.00 0.99
C PRO A 65 -10.07 9.75 2.29
N GLN A 66 -9.15 9.69 3.24
CA GLN A 66 -9.24 10.42 4.50
C GLN A 66 -8.22 11.57 4.51
N PRO A 67 -8.66 12.85 4.38
CA PRO A 67 -7.75 13.99 4.25
C PRO A 67 -6.75 14.12 5.42
N ALA A 68 -7.16 13.73 6.64
CA ALA A 68 -6.28 13.76 7.81
C ALA A 68 -5.08 12.81 7.67
N LEU A 69 -5.32 11.57 7.25
CA LEU A 69 -4.27 10.56 7.05
C LEU A 69 -3.39 10.91 5.84
N MET A 70 -3.99 11.39 4.76
CA MET A 70 -3.27 11.85 3.58
C MET A 70 -2.27 12.96 3.91
N ARG A 71 -2.66 13.95 4.73
CA ARG A 71 -1.75 15.03 5.17
C ARG A 71 -0.65 14.50 6.07
N ALA A 72 -0.96 13.59 6.99
CA ALA A 72 0.03 12.98 7.88
C ALA A 72 1.08 12.16 7.12
N ARG A 73 0.69 11.54 5.99
CA ARG A 73 1.57 10.75 5.11
C ARG A 73 2.16 11.55 3.95
N GLY A 74 1.79 12.83 3.79
CA GLY A 74 2.26 13.68 2.68
C GLY A 74 1.84 13.18 1.29
N VAL A 75 0.65 12.58 1.18
CA VAL A 75 0.09 12.04 -0.07
C VAL A 75 -0.97 12.99 -0.62
N THR A 76 -0.84 13.34 -1.89
CA THR A 76 -1.84 14.14 -2.62
C THR A 76 -2.89 13.23 -3.26
N ARG A 77 -4.05 13.81 -3.61
CA ARG A 77 -5.11 13.07 -4.31
C ARG A 77 -4.63 12.53 -5.66
N ASP A 78 -3.89 13.34 -6.41
CA ASP A 78 -3.44 12.97 -7.75
C ASP A 78 -2.51 11.76 -7.69
N GLU A 79 -1.62 11.70 -6.70
CA GLU A 79 -0.77 10.54 -6.45
C GLU A 79 -1.56 9.29 -6.06
N LEU A 80 -2.63 9.44 -5.25
CA LEU A 80 -3.51 8.31 -4.92
C LEU A 80 -4.25 7.80 -6.16
N GLU A 81 -4.80 8.69 -6.99
CA GLU A 81 -5.49 8.30 -8.22
C GLU A 81 -4.53 7.64 -9.23
N GLN A 82 -3.31 8.17 -9.36
CA GLN A 82 -2.30 7.60 -10.23
C GLN A 82 -1.82 6.24 -9.73
N ALA A 83 -1.54 6.11 -8.43
CA ALA A 83 -1.15 4.82 -7.84
C ALA A 83 -2.23 3.75 -8.02
N LEU A 84 -3.51 4.12 -7.85
CA LEU A 84 -4.62 3.20 -8.10
C LEU A 84 -4.73 2.82 -9.58
N ARG A 85 -4.52 3.75 -10.51
CA ARG A 85 -4.50 3.43 -11.95
C ARG A 85 -3.36 2.50 -12.35
N ASP A 86 -2.17 2.72 -11.78
CA ASP A 86 -0.97 1.94 -12.11
C ASP A 86 -0.97 0.58 -11.41
N GLY A 87 -1.55 0.51 -10.20
CA GLY A 87 -1.60 -0.69 -9.37
C GLY A 87 -2.79 -1.61 -9.65
N LEU A 88 -3.89 -1.09 -10.21
CA LEU A 88 -5.02 -1.91 -10.62
C LEU A 88 -4.80 -2.47 -12.02
N ASP A 89 -5.09 -3.77 -12.19
CA ASP A 89 -5.12 -4.36 -13.52
C ASP A 89 -6.31 -3.79 -14.32
N VAL A 90 -6.02 -2.80 -15.16
CA VAL A 90 -7.00 -2.11 -16.03
C VAL A 90 -7.75 -3.04 -16.98
N ARG A 91 -7.30 -4.29 -17.14
CA ARG A 91 -8.02 -5.33 -17.89
C ARG A 91 -9.18 -5.90 -17.08
N LEU A 92 -8.99 -6.03 -15.78
CA LEU A 92 -9.96 -6.63 -14.85
C LEU A 92 -10.84 -5.59 -14.18
N PHE A 93 -10.36 -4.36 -14.02
CA PHE A 93 -11.05 -3.32 -13.25
C PHE A 93 -11.22 -2.01 -14.01
N GLU A 94 -12.37 -1.37 -13.86
CA GLU A 94 -12.64 0.01 -14.26
C GLU A 94 -12.75 0.89 -13.01
N MET A 95 -12.05 2.03 -13.02
CA MET A 95 -12.13 3.02 -11.95
C MET A 95 -13.03 4.17 -12.39
N ARG A 96 -14.00 4.53 -11.55
CA ARG A 96 -14.88 5.70 -11.72
C ARG A 96 -14.72 6.63 -10.53
N SER A 97 -14.76 7.93 -10.79
CA SER A 97 -14.82 8.92 -9.72
C SER A 97 -16.22 8.94 -9.13
N GLY A 98 -16.36 8.50 -7.89
CA GLY A 98 -17.62 8.44 -7.16
C GLY A 98 -18.11 9.82 -6.69
N SER A 99 -19.07 9.79 -5.77
CA SER A 99 -19.69 10.97 -5.17
C SER A 99 -18.78 11.63 -4.13
N GLY A 100 -18.50 12.93 -4.31
CA GLY A 100 -17.78 13.74 -3.34
C GLY A 100 -17.20 15.01 -3.96
N SER A 101 -17.03 16.04 -3.15
CA SER A 101 -16.47 17.33 -3.55
C SER A 101 -15.11 17.55 -2.87
N GLY A 102 -14.07 17.89 -3.63
CA GLY A 102 -12.73 18.22 -3.11
C GLY A 102 -11.83 17.00 -2.82
N GLU A 103 -11.02 17.11 -1.74
CA GLU A 103 -10.00 16.12 -1.35
C GLU A 103 -10.56 14.76 -0.89
N GLY A 104 -11.82 14.70 -0.44
CA GLY A 104 -12.47 13.48 0.06
C GLY A 104 -13.28 12.72 -0.99
N ARG A 105 -13.06 12.97 -2.28
CA ARG A 105 -13.84 12.33 -3.33
C ARG A 105 -13.59 10.82 -3.34
N THR A 106 -14.66 10.05 -3.28
CA THR A 106 -14.57 8.59 -3.31
C THR A 106 -14.19 8.09 -4.70
N LEU A 107 -13.44 7.00 -4.74
CA LEU A 107 -13.09 6.28 -5.95
C LEU A 107 -13.83 4.96 -5.93
N GLU A 108 -14.53 4.65 -7.02
CA GLU A 108 -15.23 3.40 -7.20
C GLU A 108 -14.45 2.52 -8.16
N ILE A 109 -14.24 1.27 -7.79
CA ILE A 109 -13.59 0.25 -8.62
C ILE A 109 -14.64 -0.82 -8.90
N ARG A 110 -14.90 -1.08 -10.18
CA ARG A 110 -15.81 -2.14 -10.64
C ARG A 110 -15.03 -3.15 -11.46
N ALA A 111 -15.44 -4.42 -11.42
CA ALA A 111 -14.89 -5.43 -12.31
C ALA A 111 -15.42 -5.22 -13.74
N LYS A 112 -14.53 -5.23 -14.73
CA LYS A 112 -14.92 -5.32 -16.14
C LYS A 112 -15.39 -6.74 -16.41
N GLU A 113 -16.66 -6.89 -16.79
CA GLU A 113 -17.17 -8.17 -17.26
C GLU A 113 -16.60 -8.51 -18.64
N THR A 114 -15.37 -9.03 -18.69
CA THR A 114 -14.89 -9.76 -19.86
C THR A 114 -14.87 -11.25 -19.55
N VAL A 115 -16.05 -11.88 -19.50
CA VAL A 115 -16.35 -13.17 -20.17
C VAL A 115 -17.87 -13.36 -20.37
N SER A 116 -18.56 -12.44 -21.05
CA SER A 116 -19.82 -12.76 -21.73
C SER A 116 -19.51 -13.22 -23.16
N GLY A 117 -18.87 -14.38 -23.30
CA GLY A 117 -18.52 -14.90 -24.61
C GLY A 117 -17.86 -16.26 -24.60
N ALA A 118 -18.68 -17.29 -24.86
CA ALA A 118 -18.31 -18.64 -25.28
C ALA A 118 -17.69 -19.59 -24.25
N ALA A 119 -18.54 -20.30 -23.51
CA ALA A 119 -18.72 -21.75 -23.69
C ALA A 119 -19.93 -22.23 -22.89
N LYS A 120 -20.90 -22.77 -23.62
CA LYS A 120 -22.05 -23.49 -23.07
C LYS A 120 -21.59 -24.66 -22.19
N THR A 121 -22.46 -25.02 -21.27
CA THR A 121 -22.65 -26.30 -20.57
C THR A 121 -22.08 -26.41 -19.15
N LYS A 122 -23.01 -26.54 -18.20
CA LYS A 122 -22.90 -27.00 -16.79
C LYS A 122 -22.29 -26.02 -15.78
N LYS A 123 -23.15 -25.32 -15.02
CA LYS A 123 -22.98 -24.98 -13.58
C LYS A 123 -23.98 -23.89 -13.16
N GLU A 124 -25.12 -24.29 -12.61
CA GLU A 124 -26.04 -23.36 -11.95
C GLU A 124 -25.53 -22.95 -10.55
N GLU A 125 -24.58 -23.69 -9.96
CA GLU A 125 -23.99 -23.37 -8.64
C GLU A 125 -22.73 -22.48 -8.69
N ALA A 126 -22.10 -22.28 -9.86
CA ALA A 126 -20.85 -21.49 -9.95
C ALA A 126 -21.06 -20.02 -10.31
N ILE A 127 -22.29 -19.61 -10.62
CA ILE A 127 -22.59 -18.24 -11.05
C ILE A 127 -22.65 -17.31 -9.83
N GLU A 128 -23.01 -17.82 -8.65
CA GLU A 128 -23.02 -17.02 -7.41
C GLU A 128 -21.62 -16.80 -6.82
N GLU A 129 -20.69 -17.76 -6.90
CA GLU A 129 -19.35 -17.62 -6.31
C GLU A 129 -18.40 -16.69 -7.09
N MET A 130 -18.57 -16.58 -8.41
CA MET A 130 -17.70 -15.76 -9.26
C MET A 130 -17.73 -14.25 -8.95
N PRO A 131 -18.90 -13.59 -8.76
CA PRO A 131 -18.94 -12.16 -8.47
C PRO A 131 -18.33 -11.80 -7.11
N PHE A 132 -18.52 -12.62 -6.07
CA PHE A 132 -17.88 -12.40 -4.76
C PHE A 132 -16.37 -12.56 -4.82
N LYS A 133 -15.87 -13.56 -5.56
CA LYS A 133 -14.44 -13.75 -5.76
C LYS A 133 -13.80 -12.57 -6.49
N GLN A 134 -14.46 -12.03 -7.51
CA GLN A 134 -13.98 -10.84 -8.21
C GLN A 134 -13.97 -9.60 -7.30
N LEU A 135 -14.98 -9.43 -6.45
CA LEU A 135 -15.05 -8.35 -5.47
C LEU A 135 -13.93 -8.46 -4.42
N LEU A 136 -13.66 -9.68 -3.93
CA LEU A 136 -12.55 -9.96 -3.01
C LEU A 136 -11.21 -9.62 -3.68
N LEU A 137 -10.99 -10.09 -4.90
CA LEU A 137 -9.76 -9.80 -5.65
C LEU A 137 -9.59 -8.30 -5.91
N ALA A 138 -10.66 -7.59 -6.25
CA ALA A 138 -10.66 -6.14 -6.42
C ALA A 138 -10.28 -5.42 -5.12
N SER A 139 -10.85 -5.84 -4.00
CA SER A 139 -10.60 -5.26 -2.68
C SER A 139 -9.14 -5.49 -2.23
N GLU A 140 -8.63 -6.71 -2.37
CA GLU A 140 -7.25 -7.04 -2.02
C GLU A 140 -6.25 -6.34 -2.95
N SER A 141 -6.56 -6.25 -4.24
CA SER A 141 -5.75 -5.47 -5.19
C SER A 141 -5.71 -4.01 -4.78
N ALA A 142 -6.87 -3.39 -4.50
CA ALA A 142 -6.93 -1.99 -4.06
C ALA A 142 -6.15 -1.74 -2.76
N LYS A 143 -6.23 -2.66 -1.78
CA LYS A 143 -5.48 -2.54 -0.51
C LYS A 143 -3.97 -2.71 -0.68
N SER A 144 -3.52 -3.54 -1.63
CA SER A 144 -2.11 -3.82 -1.86
C SER A 144 -1.40 -2.79 -2.74
N VAL A 145 -2.16 -1.86 -3.36
CA VAL A 145 -1.57 -0.75 -4.10
C VAL A 145 -0.72 0.11 -3.18
N ARG A 146 0.56 0.22 -3.55
CA ARG A 146 1.52 1.12 -2.92
C ARG A 146 1.47 2.47 -3.62
N ILE A 147 1.40 3.54 -2.83
CA ILE A 147 1.38 4.92 -3.32
C ILE A 147 2.79 5.51 -3.29
N LYS A 148 3.47 5.39 -2.14
CA LYS A 148 4.82 5.92 -1.92
C LYS A 148 5.65 4.96 -1.07
N GLY A 149 6.95 5.26 -1.01
CA GLY A 149 7.87 4.59 -0.11
C GLY A 149 8.65 3.45 -0.74
N VAL A 150 9.65 3.00 -0.01
CA VAL A 150 10.57 1.95 -0.45
C VAL A 150 9.91 0.59 -0.22
N PRO A 151 9.87 -0.30 -1.23
CA PRO A 151 9.21 -1.59 -1.07
C PRO A 151 9.94 -2.41 -0.01
N GLY A 152 9.19 -3.08 0.87
CA GLY A 152 9.75 -3.92 1.93
C GLY A 152 10.09 -3.19 3.23
N ILE A 153 9.88 -1.87 3.32
CA ILE A 153 9.99 -1.09 4.56
C ILE A 153 8.59 -0.72 5.05
N LYS A 154 8.08 -1.45 6.05
CA LYS A 154 6.71 -1.31 6.55
C LYS A 154 6.53 -0.08 7.44
N ARG A 155 7.50 0.18 8.32
CA ARG A 155 7.44 1.29 9.29
C ARG A 155 8.84 1.86 9.49
N ALA A 156 8.92 3.17 9.72
CA ALA A 156 10.16 3.87 10.07
C ALA A 156 9.94 4.65 11.37
N LEU A 157 10.72 4.31 12.41
CA LEU A 157 10.67 4.94 13.73
C LEU A 157 11.91 5.79 13.93
N ILE A 158 11.71 7.05 14.27
CA ILE A 158 12.80 7.99 14.55
C ILE A 158 13.05 7.98 16.04
N LYS A 159 14.32 7.83 16.43
CA LYS A 159 14.73 7.90 17.83
C LYS A 159 15.95 8.81 17.92
N LYS A 160 15.97 9.68 18.92
CA LYS A 160 17.15 10.49 19.24
C LYS A 160 18.08 9.66 20.12
N GLU A 161 19.30 9.40 19.64
CA GLU A 161 20.36 8.75 20.41
C GLU A 161 21.48 9.76 20.66
N SER A 162 21.69 10.11 21.93
CA SER A 162 22.61 11.16 22.35
C SER A 162 22.35 12.50 21.62
N GLU A 163 23.10 12.77 20.56
CA GLU A 163 23.03 14.01 19.78
C GLU A 163 22.61 13.80 18.32
N GLU A 164 22.22 12.59 17.94
CA GLU A 164 21.90 12.25 16.54
C GLU A 164 20.54 11.56 16.44
N TYR A 165 19.80 11.85 15.37
CA TYR A 165 18.58 11.13 15.05
C TYR A 165 18.89 9.88 14.22
N VAL A 166 18.40 8.73 14.68
CA VAL A 166 18.55 7.43 14.03
C VAL A 166 17.18 6.92 13.62
N ILE A 167 17.09 6.33 12.42
CA ILE A 167 15.85 5.73 11.91
C ILE A 167 15.93 4.22 12.03
N TYR A 168 14.99 3.61 12.76
CA TYR A 168 14.81 2.17 12.87
C TYR A 168 13.66 1.72 11.98
N THR A 169 13.89 0.75 11.11
CA THR A 169 12.85 0.26 10.20
C THR A 169 12.33 -1.11 10.60
N GLU A 170 11.04 -1.31 10.41
CA GLU A 170 10.43 -2.63 10.32
C GLU A 170 10.44 -3.05 8.86
N GLY A 171 11.22 -4.06 8.51
CA GLY A 171 11.54 -4.41 7.14
C GLY A 171 12.92 -3.95 6.71
N SER A 172 13.34 -4.44 5.54
CA SER A 172 14.67 -4.15 4.99
C SER A 172 14.62 -4.10 3.48
N ASN A 173 15.15 -3.03 2.91
CA ASN A 173 15.48 -2.94 1.49
C ASN A 173 16.63 -1.97 1.33
N LEU A 174 17.85 -2.49 1.43
CA LEU A 174 19.07 -1.67 1.39
C LEU A 174 19.23 -0.96 0.03
N ASP A 175 18.96 -1.67 -1.06
CA ASP A 175 19.07 -1.16 -2.42
C ASP A 175 18.14 0.05 -2.65
N GLY A 176 16.88 -0.08 -2.25
CA GLY A 176 15.91 0.99 -2.38
C GLY A 176 16.10 2.16 -1.40
N VAL A 177 16.88 1.99 -0.33
CA VAL A 177 17.22 3.07 0.62
C VAL A 177 18.42 3.89 0.16
N LEU A 178 19.36 3.28 -0.55
CA LEU A 178 20.59 3.93 -1.01
C LEU A 178 20.46 4.61 -2.39
N SER A 179 19.39 4.31 -3.13
CA SER A 179 19.06 4.89 -4.44
C SER A 179 18.43 6.27 -4.32
#